data_AF-A0A9X1BM42-F1
#
_entry.id   AF-A0A9X1BM42-F1
#
_cell.length_a   1.000
_cell.length_b   1.000
_cell.length_c   1.000
_cell.angle_alpha   90.00
_cell.angle_beta   90.00
_cell.angle_gamma   90.00
#
_symmetry.space_group_name_H-M   'P 1'
#
loop_
_entity.id
_entity.type
_entity.pdbx_description
1 polymer ?
#
loop_
_entity_poly.entity_id
_entity_poly.type
_entity_poly.pdbx_seq_one_letter_code
_entity_poly.pdbx_strand_id
1 'polypeptide(L)'
;MSKTIAIVVFPGVQSLDVTGPLDVFSEANRFLAPQDHYRLEVIGVEHGVMACSNGLSLNAHLHFSEALEAYDLLLVAGGPQLPFMNFGAAFDTWLRDACALAQRFGSICNGAFMLARAGLLDGRTVTTHWGDAAALAQLCPSTQVEADRLYVQDGELYTSAGVTAGIDLSLYLLARDHGPDVALSVAKRLVVFTQRSGGQSQFSPFLTPHAEPTSAVALVQLYVLANLNGDLTIADLANAANMSARNFSRVFAKEAKITPAEFVERARVDAARVMLESTHAPLKTVAYQCGFRDAQHMRSVFNRRLGVTPQQFRLNFAVMV
;
A
#
# COMPACT_ATOMS: atom_id res chain seq x y z
N MET A 1 8.71 -13.55 -25.14
CA MET A 1 9.75 -14.32 -24.40
C MET A 1 9.24 -14.46 -22.98
N SER A 2 9.36 -15.64 -22.39
CA SER A 2 8.87 -15.91 -21.05
C SER A 2 9.60 -15.00 -20.05
N LYS A 3 8.84 -14.32 -19.18
CA LYS A 3 9.38 -13.42 -18.16
C LYS A 3 9.55 -14.12 -16.82
N THR A 4 10.61 -13.85 -16.09
CA THR A 4 10.89 -14.46 -14.78
C THR A 4 10.58 -13.50 -13.64
N ILE A 5 9.72 -13.94 -12.71
CA ILE A 5 9.35 -13.20 -11.51
C ILE A 5 9.85 -13.97 -10.30
N ALA A 6 10.70 -13.35 -9.49
CA ALA A 6 11.20 -13.92 -8.25
C ALA A 6 10.71 -13.13 -7.04
N ILE A 7 10.35 -13.84 -5.97
CA ILE A 7 10.01 -13.24 -4.67
C ILE A 7 10.87 -13.84 -3.56
N VAL A 8 11.60 -12.97 -2.85
CA VAL A 8 12.41 -13.34 -1.69
C VAL A 8 11.53 -13.48 -0.44
N VAL A 9 11.70 -14.60 0.27
CA VAL A 9 10.95 -14.97 1.47
C VAL A 9 11.86 -15.41 2.60
N PHE A 10 11.34 -15.35 3.83
CA PHE A 10 12.08 -15.63 5.06
C PHE A 10 11.17 -16.22 6.15
N PRO A 11 11.72 -16.84 7.22
CA PRO A 11 10.91 -17.26 8.35
C PRO A 11 10.15 -16.08 8.99
N GLY A 12 8.81 -16.21 9.06
CA GLY A 12 7.92 -15.15 9.53
C GLY A 12 7.45 -14.18 8.44
N VAL A 13 7.68 -14.47 7.17
CA VAL A 13 7.15 -13.71 6.03
C VAL A 13 5.62 -13.60 6.09
N GLN A 14 5.08 -12.47 5.65
CA GLN A 14 3.65 -12.29 5.45
C GLN A 14 3.23 -13.05 4.19
N SER A 15 2.49 -14.16 4.35
CA SER A 15 2.13 -15.03 3.22
C SER A 15 1.46 -14.29 2.05
N LEU A 16 0.57 -13.33 2.34
CA LEU A 16 -0.13 -12.58 1.29
C LEU A 16 0.78 -11.63 0.48
N ASP A 17 1.87 -11.14 1.07
CA ASP A 17 2.89 -10.37 0.34
C ASP A 17 3.60 -11.22 -0.71
N VAL A 18 3.54 -12.55 -0.57
CA VAL A 18 4.10 -13.51 -1.51
C VAL A 18 3.01 -14.00 -2.47
N THR A 19 1.94 -14.59 -1.94
CA THR A 19 0.94 -15.30 -2.75
C THR A 19 0.08 -14.37 -3.58
N GLY A 20 -0.23 -13.15 -3.10
CA GLY A 20 -1.03 -12.18 -3.86
C GLY A 20 -0.39 -11.82 -5.21
N PRO A 21 0.86 -11.32 -5.23
CA PRO A 21 1.60 -11.08 -6.48
C PRO A 21 1.74 -12.33 -7.35
N LEU A 22 2.11 -13.48 -6.76
CA LEU A 22 2.29 -14.71 -7.53
C LEU A 22 1.00 -15.14 -8.23
N ASP A 23 -0.15 -15.02 -7.57
CA ASP A 23 -1.44 -15.35 -8.17
C ASP A 23 -1.81 -14.40 -9.32
N VAL A 24 -1.42 -13.12 -9.27
CA VAL A 24 -1.61 -12.18 -10.38
C VAL A 24 -0.83 -12.63 -11.62
N PHE A 25 0.46 -12.91 -11.48
CA PHE A 25 1.29 -13.31 -12.62
C PHE A 25 0.96 -14.75 -13.09
N SER A 26 0.58 -15.64 -12.17
CA SER A 26 0.13 -17.00 -12.51
C SER A 26 -1.18 -16.98 -13.30
N GLU A 27 -2.18 -16.20 -12.85
CA GLU A 27 -3.48 -16.10 -13.54
C GLU A 27 -3.33 -15.42 -14.91
N ALA A 28 -2.35 -14.52 -15.08
CA ALA A 28 -2.03 -13.92 -16.37
C ALA A 28 -1.69 -14.97 -17.44
N ASN A 29 -1.02 -16.07 -17.09
CA ASN A 29 -0.65 -17.13 -18.03
C ASN A 29 -1.85 -17.79 -18.72
N ARG A 30 -3.06 -17.66 -18.16
CA ARG A 30 -4.29 -18.14 -18.80
C ARG A 30 -4.75 -17.29 -20.00
N PHE A 31 -4.29 -16.06 -20.06
CA PHE A 31 -4.64 -15.07 -21.09
C PHE A 31 -3.49 -14.83 -22.09
N LEU A 32 -2.30 -15.37 -21.79
CA LEU A 32 -1.10 -15.17 -22.58
C LEU A 32 -0.76 -16.41 -23.41
N ALA A 33 -0.11 -16.17 -24.55
CA ALA A 33 0.45 -17.25 -25.35
C ALA A 33 1.65 -17.90 -24.61
N PRO A 34 1.93 -19.20 -24.82
CA PRO A 34 2.97 -19.92 -24.05
C PRO A 34 4.35 -19.26 -24.04
N GLN A 35 4.76 -18.63 -25.14
CA GLN A 35 6.05 -17.94 -25.26
C GLN A 35 6.16 -16.65 -24.43
N ASP A 36 5.06 -16.18 -23.87
CA ASP A 36 4.95 -14.96 -23.07
C ASP A 36 4.52 -15.26 -21.62
N HIS A 37 4.48 -16.54 -21.24
CA HIS A 37 4.15 -16.94 -19.86
C HIS A 37 5.18 -16.43 -18.86
N TYR A 38 4.70 -16.04 -17.69
CA TYR A 38 5.52 -15.78 -16.52
C TYR A 38 5.99 -17.09 -15.89
N ARG A 39 7.29 -17.20 -15.64
CA ARG A 39 7.90 -18.21 -14.77
C ARG A 39 8.06 -17.60 -13.38
N LEU A 40 7.54 -18.31 -12.37
CA LEU A 40 7.49 -17.81 -10.99
C LEU A 40 8.47 -18.55 -10.10
N GLU A 41 9.24 -17.80 -9.31
CA GLU A 41 10.25 -18.35 -8.41
C GLU A 41 10.13 -17.79 -6.99
N VAL A 42 10.26 -18.66 -5.99
CA VAL A 42 10.33 -18.28 -4.58
C VAL A 42 11.75 -18.54 -4.09
N ILE A 43 12.42 -17.50 -3.63
CA ILE A 43 13.82 -17.55 -3.18
C ILE A 43 13.83 -17.43 -1.65
N GLY A 44 14.39 -18.43 -0.96
CA GLY A 44 14.50 -18.44 0.48
C GLY A 44 15.80 -17.84 1.00
N VAL A 45 15.73 -17.11 2.11
CA VAL A 45 16.92 -16.81 2.94
C VAL A 45 17.44 -18.05 3.70
N GLU A 46 16.60 -19.09 3.80
CA GLU A 46 16.92 -20.41 4.32
C GLU A 46 16.53 -21.48 3.30
N HIS A 47 17.10 -22.68 3.40
CA HIS A 47 16.77 -23.79 2.52
C HIS A 47 15.42 -24.43 2.92
N GLY A 48 14.59 -24.75 1.92
CA GLY A 48 13.37 -25.54 2.10
C GLY A 48 12.18 -24.76 2.65
N VAL A 49 11.50 -25.36 3.64
CA VAL A 49 10.20 -24.89 4.14
C VAL A 49 10.39 -23.79 5.19
N MET A 50 9.73 -22.65 4.97
CA MET A 50 9.66 -21.52 5.90
C MET A 50 8.24 -21.32 6.40
N ALA A 51 8.12 -21.17 7.73
CA ALA A 51 6.85 -20.82 8.36
C ALA A 51 6.53 -19.33 8.11
N CYS A 52 5.32 -19.04 7.63
CA CYS A 52 4.79 -17.69 7.53
C CYS A 52 4.31 -17.18 8.88
N SER A 53 4.14 -15.86 9.01
CA SER A 53 3.62 -15.19 10.22
C SER A 53 2.24 -15.70 10.68
N ASN A 54 1.44 -16.24 9.77
CA ASN A 54 0.09 -16.75 10.02
C ASN A 54 0.03 -18.28 10.18
N GLY A 55 1.16 -18.97 10.29
CA GLY A 55 1.24 -20.42 10.47
C GLY A 55 1.17 -21.25 9.19
N LEU A 56 0.98 -20.63 8.02
CA LEU A 56 1.18 -21.32 6.73
C LEU A 56 2.66 -21.66 6.53
N SER A 57 2.94 -22.59 5.63
CA SER A 57 4.30 -22.96 5.24
C SER A 57 4.49 -22.72 3.74
N LEU A 58 5.57 -22.05 3.37
CA LEU A 58 6.00 -21.86 1.98
C LEU A 58 7.29 -22.64 1.76
N ASN A 59 7.40 -23.31 0.61
CA ASN A 59 8.64 -23.98 0.23
C ASN A 59 9.37 -23.10 -0.79
N ALA A 60 10.62 -22.73 -0.48
CA ALA A 60 11.46 -22.06 -1.47
C ALA A 60 11.84 -23.02 -2.60
N HIS A 61 11.85 -22.50 -3.82
CA HIS A 61 12.40 -23.23 -4.96
C HIS A 61 13.92 -23.26 -4.91
N LEU A 62 14.53 -22.16 -4.49
CA LEU A 62 15.99 -21.98 -4.38
C LEU A 62 16.35 -21.28 -3.08
N HIS A 63 17.52 -21.58 -2.54
CA HIS A 63 18.17 -20.70 -1.57
C HIS A 63 18.81 -19.51 -2.28
N PHE A 64 18.91 -18.35 -1.62
CA PHE A 64 19.44 -17.13 -2.25
C PHE A 64 20.84 -17.34 -2.85
N SER A 65 21.70 -18.13 -2.21
CA SER A 65 23.05 -18.41 -2.76
C SER A 65 23.05 -19.20 -4.07
N GLU A 66 21.94 -19.83 -4.43
CA GLU A 66 21.76 -20.63 -5.65
C GLU A 66 21.05 -19.83 -6.76
N ALA A 67 20.37 -18.75 -6.38
CA ALA A 67 19.66 -17.84 -7.28
C ALA A 67 20.63 -16.87 -7.98
N LEU A 68 21.34 -17.39 -8.99
CA LEU A 68 22.37 -16.67 -9.75
C LEU A 68 21.89 -16.15 -11.12
N GLU A 69 20.64 -16.45 -11.50
CA GLU A 69 20.06 -16.00 -12.76
C GLU A 69 19.59 -14.54 -12.69
N ALA A 70 19.46 -13.90 -13.86
CA ALA A 70 18.83 -12.59 -13.97
C ALA A 70 17.30 -12.72 -14.01
N TYR A 71 16.60 -11.79 -13.34
CA TYR A 71 15.14 -11.79 -13.27
C TYR A 71 14.53 -10.59 -14.01
N ASP A 72 13.39 -10.79 -14.67
CA ASP A 72 12.60 -9.67 -15.23
C ASP A 72 11.95 -8.82 -14.12
N LEU A 73 11.70 -9.44 -12.96
CA LEU A 73 11.26 -8.78 -11.74
C LEU A 73 11.75 -9.54 -10.50
N LEU A 74 12.48 -8.87 -9.61
CA LEU A 74 12.86 -9.39 -8.29
C LEU A 74 12.19 -8.58 -7.18
N LEU A 75 11.32 -9.20 -6.39
CA LEU A 75 10.64 -8.57 -5.26
C LEU A 75 11.10 -9.15 -3.93
N VAL A 76 11.09 -8.33 -2.88
CA VAL A 76 11.29 -8.78 -1.51
C VAL A 76 9.98 -8.63 -0.74
N ALA A 77 9.48 -9.73 -0.17
CA ALA A 77 8.27 -9.72 0.64
C ALA A 77 8.51 -9.12 2.04
N GLY A 78 7.44 -8.64 2.67
CA GLY A 78 7.47 -8.15 4.04
C GLY A 78 7.09 -9.21 5.08
N GLY A 79 7.10 -8.80 6.34
CA GLY A 79 6.65 -9.61 7.47
C GLY A 79 6.64 -8.82 8.77
N PRO A 80 5.84 -9.23 9.78
CA PRO A 80 5.64 -8.43 11.00
C PRO A 80 6.91 -8.09 11.79
N GLN A 81 7.91 -8.97 11.75
CA GLN A 81 9.17 -8.80 12.50
C GLN A 81 10.34 -8.30 11.65
N LEU A 82 10.14 -8.11 10.35
CA LEU A 82 11.21 -7.78 9.40
C LEU A 82 12.01 -6.49 9.75
N PRO A 83 11.39 -5.42 10.28
CA PRO A 83 12.14 -4.24 10.72
C PRO A 83 13.22 -4.53 11.77
N PHE A 84 13.11 -5.63 12.51
CA PHE A 84 14.04 -6.02 13.58
C PHE A 84 14.97 -7.20 13.19
N MET A 85 14.81 -7.76 11.99
CA MET A 85 15.61 -8.89 11.50
C MET A 85 16.84 -8.44 10.71
N ASN A 86 17.86 -9.29 10.66
CA ASN A 86 19.05 -9.11 9.82
C ASN A 86 19.47 -10.49 9.27
N PHE A 87 19.72 -10.57 7.96
CA PHE A 87 20.07 -11.83 7.26
C PHE A 87 21.57 -11.95 6.94
N GLY A 88 22.38 -10.98 7.37
CA GLY A 88 23.83 -10.99 7.25
C GLY A 88 24.35 -10.43 5.92
N ALA A 89 25.64 -10.06 5.94
CA ALA A 89 26.30 -9.39 4.82
C ALA A 89 26.34 -10.23 3.52
N ALA A 90 26.30 -11.56 3.62
CA ALA A 90 26.24 -12.45 2.46
C ALA A 90 24.92 -12.28 1.71
N PHE A 91 23.80 -12.21 2.43
CA PHE A 91 22.49 -11.95 1.85
C PHE A 91 22.41 -10.53 1.28
N ASP A 92 22.87 -9.51 2.01
CA ASP A 92 22.84 -8.12 1.55
C ASP A 92 23.66 -7.91 0.26
N THR A 93 24.80 -8.60 0.15
CA THR A 93 25.65 -8.58 -1.06
C THR A 93 24.94 -9.28 -2.22
N TRP A 94 24.40 -10.48 -1.98
CA TRP A 94 23.64 -11.19 -3.02
C TRP A 94 22.45 -10.37 -3.51
N LEU A 95 21.66 -9.77 -2.60
CA LEU A 95 20.48 -9.00 -2.96
C LEU A 95 20.86 -7.81 -3.83
N ARG A 96 21.97 -7.13 -3.51
CA ARG A 96 22.50 -6.04 -4.33
C ARG A 96 22.87 -6.51 -5.74
N ASP A 97 23.60 -7.62 -5.84
CA ASP A 97 24.06 -8.16 -7.12
C ASP A 97 22.88 -8.67 -7.97
N ALA A 98 21.92 -9.37 -7.36
CA ALA A 98 20.72 -9.86 -8.01
C ALA A 98 19.82 -8.71 -8.50
N CYS A 99 19.65 -7.64 -7.70
CA CYS A 99 18.91 -6.44 -8.11
C CYS A 99 19.62 -5.69 -9.25
N ALA A 100 20.96 -5.66 -9.27
CA ALA A 100 21.72 -5.03 -10.36
C ALA A 100 21.60 -5.78 -11.70
N LEU A 101 21.38 -7.11 -11.65
CA LEU A 101 21.13 -7.94 -12.83
C LEU A 101 19.66 -7.96 -13.27
N ALA A 102 18.73 -7.66 -12.35
CA ALA A 102 17.31 -7.67 -12.64
C ALA A 102 16.89 -6.47 -13.50
N GLN A 103 15.94 -6.66 -14.41
CA GLN A 103 15.39 -5.54 -15.21
C GLN A 103 14.59 -4.56 -14.34
N ARG A 104 13.91 -5.09 -13.33
CA ARG A 104 13.11 -4.36 -12.34
C ARG A 104 13.29 -5.05 -11.00
N PHE A 105 13.35 -4.28 -9.92
CA PHE A 105 13.38 -4.83 -8.58
C PHE A 105 12.50 -4.03 -7.62
N GLY A 106 12.25 -4.58 -6.44
CA GLY A 106 11.28 -3.97 -5.57
C GLY A 106 11.01 -4.64 -4.25
N SER A 107 10.05 -4.09 -3.54
CA SER A 107 9.58 -4.64 -2.28
C SER A 107 8.07 -4.53 -2.13
N ILE A 108 7.54 -5.43 -1.34
CA ILE A 108 6.16 -5.40 -0.86
C ILE A 108 6.19 -5.17 0.64
N CYS A 109 5.34 -4.28 1.13
CA CYS A 109 5.26 -3.95 2.55
C CYS A 109 6.62 -3.45 3.07
N ASN A 110 6.97 -3.86 4.28
CA ASN A 110 8.26 -3.61 4.90
C ASN A 110 9.42 -4.46 4.34
N GLY A 111 9.24 -5.17 3.21
CA GLY A 111 10.33 -5.73 2.41
C GLY A 111 11.40 -4.69 2.04
N ALA A 112 11.00 -3.40 2.01
CA ALA A 112 11.87 -2.26 1.78
C ALA A 112 13.03 -2.18 2.80
N PHE A 113 12.89 -2.74 4.00
CA PHE A 113 13.98 -2.77 4.98
C PHE A 113 15.16 -3.64 4.53
N MET A 114 14.92 -4.71 3.78
CA MET A 114 16.01 -5.51 3.20
C MET A 114 16.74 -4.71 2.11
N LEU A 115 15.98 -4.03 1.24
CA LEU A 115 16.57 -3.16 0.20
C LEU A 115 17.39 -2.02 0.84
N ALA A 116 16.89 -1.42 1.92
CA ALA A 116 17.59 -0.36 2.65
C ALA A 116 18.94 -0.86 3.21
N ARG A 117 18.95 -2.04 3.86
CA ARG A 117 20.17 -2.64 4.42
C ARG A 117 21.18 -3.04 3.34
N ALA A 118 20.71 -3.45 2.16
CA ALA A 118 21.56 -3.72 1.01
C ALA A 118 22.12 -2.44 0.34
N GLY A 119 21.67 -1.24 0.74
CA GLY A 119 22.07 0.05 0.17
C GLY A 119 21.38 0.38 -1.15
N LEU A 120 20.23 -0.24 -1.43
CA LEU A 120 19.51 -0.10 -2.70
C LEU A 120 18.51 1.07 -2.72
N LEU A 121 18.30 1.74 -1.58
CA LEU A 121 17.33 2.84 -1.45
C LEU A 121 17.97 4.24 -1.38
N ASP A 122 19.29 4.34 -1.39
CA ASP A 122 19.97 5.62 -1.22
C ASP A 122 19.56 6.65 -2.29
N GLY A 123 18.99 7.77 -1.83
CA GLY A 123 18.52 8.85 -2.70
C GLY A 123 17.26 8.54 -3.52
N ARG A 124 16.58 7.42 -3.22
CA ARG A 124 15.38 6.97 -3.95
C ARG A 124 14.10 7.43 -3.29
N THR A 125 13.03 7.50 -4.08
CA THR A 125 11.65 7.67 -3.58
C THR A 125 10.98 6.31 -3.47
N VAL A 126 10.46 5.97 -2.29
CA VAL A 126 9.85 4.67 -2.02
C VAL A 126 8.58 4.81 -1.18
N THR A 127 7.80 3.74 -1.13
CA THR A 127 6.77 3.53 -0.10
C THR A 127 7.03 2.22 0.64
N THR A 128 6.39 2.06 1.79
CA THR A 128 6.36 0.85 2.62
C THR A 128 5.06 0.86 3.40
N HIS A 129 4.78 -0.15 4.21
CA HIS A 129 3.64 -0.12 5.11
C HIS A 129 3.67 1.13 6.00
N TRP A 130 2.56 1.87 6.06
CA TRP A 130 2.42 3.14 6.79
C TRP A 130 2.94 3.07 8.23
N GLY A 131 2.72 1.93 8.92
CA GLY A 131 3.18 1.70 10.29
C GLY A 131 4.70 1.66 10.44
N ASP A 132 5.42 1.31 9.36
CA ASP A 132 6.87 1.16 9.33
C ASP A 132 7.58 2.29 8.58
N ALA A 133 6.83 3.23 7.97
CA ALA A 133 7.39 4.29 7.14
C ALA A 133 8.37 5.21 7.90
N ALA A 134 8.04 5.57 9.14
CA ALA A 134 8.91 6.38 9.98
C ALA A 134 10.20 5.64 10.35
N ALA A 135 10.12 4.34 10.62
CA ALA A 135 11.28 3.51 10.94
C ALA A 135 12.19 3.33 9.70
N LEU A 136 11.61 3.17 8.50
CA LEU A 136 12.38 3.09 7.27
C LEU A 136 13.14 4.39 6.97
N ALA A 137 12.48 5.55 7.15
CA ALA A 137 13.11 6.86 6.98
C ALA A 137 14.26 7.11 7.97
N GLN A 138 14.17 6.56 9.19
CA GLN A 138 15.27 6.61 10.17
C GLN A 138 16.43 5.69 9.78
N LEU A 139 16.14 4.50 9.24
CA LEU A 139 17.13 3.53 8.80
C LEU A 139 17.94 4.03 7.59
N CYS A 140 17.28 4.72 6.65
CA CYS A 140 17.90 5.25 5.44
C CYS A 140 17.50 6.73 5.22
N PRO A 141 18.17 7.69 5.89
CA PRO A 141 17.79 9.11 5.86
C PRO A 141 17.89 9.79 4.48
N SER A 142 18.63 9.19 3.55
CA SER A 142 18.76 9.63 2.15
C SER A 142 17.52 9.29 1.32
N THR A 143 16.66 8.38 1.79
CA THR A 143 15.46 7.92 1.08
C THR A 143 14.26 8.83 1.35
N GLN A 144 13.53 9.20 0.29
CA GLN A 144 12.23 9.85 0.42
C GLN A 144 11.12 8.80 0.59
N VAL A 145 10.57 8.69 1.80
CA VAL A 145 9.51 7.71 2.11
C VAL A 145 8.12 8.35 1.98
N GLU A 146 7.38 7.96 0.96
CA GLU A 146 6.01 8.36 0.66
C GLU A 146 5.01 7.45 1.39
N ALA A 147 4.84 7.67 2.70
CA ALA A 147 4.08 6.82 3.62
C ALA A 147 2.59 6.58 3.28
N ASP A 148 2.02 7.37 2.37
CA ASP A 148 0.60 7.29 2.00
C ASP A 148 0.36 6.72 0.59
N ARG A 149 1.41 6.34 -0.15
CA ARG A 149 1.26 5.75 -1.49
C ARG A 149 1.06 4.24 -1.40
N LEU A 150 0.13 3.68 -2.16
CA LEU A 150 -0.02 2.22 -2.30
C LEU A 150 1.17 1.58 -2.98
N TYR A 151 1.71 2.23 -4.01
CA TYR A 151 2.98 1.85 -4.62
C TYR A 151 3.68 3.07 -5.24
N VAL A 152 5.00 2.99 -5.32
CA VAL A 152 5.88 4.00 -5.90
C VAL A 152 6.79 3.32 -6.91
N GLN A 153 6.99 3.98 -8.05
CA GLN A 153 8.01 3.65 -9.02
C GLN A 153 9.06 4.77 -9.04
N ASP A 154 10.32 4.40 -8.85
CA ASP A 154 11.50 5.26 -9.05
C ASP A 154 12.47 4.52 -9.98
N GLY A 155 12.50 4.90 -11.25
CA GLY A 155 13.24 4.17 -12.29
C GLY A 155 12.79 2.71 -12.39
N GLU A 156 13.74 1.81 -12.17
CA GLU A 156 13.59 0.35 -12.12
C GLU A 156 13.18 -0.20 -10.74
N LEU A 157 13.12 0.64 -9.70
CA LEU A 157 12.71 0.29 -8.35
C LEU A 157 11.18 0.47 -8.18
N TYR A 158 10.51 -0.56 -7.69
CA TYR A 158 9.07 -0.56 -7.39
C TYR A 158 8.82 -0.98 -5.95
N THR A 159 8.14 -0.14 -5.18
CA THR A 159 7.83 -0.46 -3.77
C THR A 159 6.34 -0.34 -3.52
N SER A 160 5.77 -1.16 -2.64
CA SER A 160 4.35 -1.09 -2.26
C SER A 160 4.11 -1.15 -0.75
N ALA A 161 2.96 -0.65 -0.34
CA ALA A 161 2.48 -0.59 1.04
C ALA A 161 2.31 -1.95 1.74
N GLY A 162 2.19 -3.04 0.96
CA GLY A 162 2.02 -4.39 1.48
C GLY A 162 0.60 -4.95 1.47
N VAL A 163 0.49 -6.20 1.92
CA VAL A 163 -0.75 -6.97 2.04
C VAL A 163 -1.46 -7.07 0.69
N THR A 164 -2.50 -6.28 0.45
CA THR A 164 -3.20 -6.28 -0.85
C THR A 164 -2.58 -5.32 -1.85
N ALA A 165 -1.77 -4.34 -1.43
CA ALA A 165 -1.08 -3.44 -2.35
C ALA A 165 -0.01 -4.15 -3.21
N GLY A 166 0.43 -5.35 -2.79
CA GLY A 166 1.25 -6.24 -3.63
C GLY A 166 0.48 -6.72 -4.88
N ILE A 167 -0.82 -6.97 -4.76
CA ILE A 167 -1.71 -7.31 -5.89
C ILE A 167 -1.85 -6.09 -6.81
N ASP A 168 -2.08 -4.90 -6.23
CA ASP A 168 -2.21 -3.65 -6.99
C ASP A 168 -0.94 -3.33 -7.80
N LEU A 169 0.25 -3.45 -7.19
CA LEU A 169 1.53 -3.28 -7.89
C LEU A 169 1.70 -4.32 -9.00
N SER A 170 1.33 -5.57 -8.74
CA SER A 170 1.47 -6.65 -9.73
C SER A 170 0.55 -6.46 -10.93
N LEU A 171 -0.70 -6.01 -10.71
CA LEU A 171 -1.64 -5.67 -11.78
C LEU A 171 -1.14 -4.47 -12.59
N TYR A 172 -0.54 -3.47 -11.94
CA TYR A 172 0.09 -2.34 -12.61
C TYR A 172 1.25 -2.79 -13.51
N LEU A 173 2.15 -3.65 -13.01
CA LEU A 173 3.26 -4.19 -13.79
C LEU A 173 2.78 -5.07 -14.95
N LEU A 174 1.76 -5.89 -14.72
CA LEU A 174 1.12 -6.71 -15.74
C LEU A 174 0.52 -5.85 -16.86
N ALA A 175 -0.15 -4.75 -16.52
CA ALA A 175 -0.70 -3.82 -17.51
C ALA A 175 0.39 -3.17 -18.38
N ARG A 176 1.58 -2.93 -17.82
CA ARG A 176 2.73 -2.42 -18.57
C ARG A 176 3.36 -3.47 -19.47
N ASP A 177 3.36 -4.72 -19.05
CA ASP A 177 3.96 -5.82 -19.79
C ASP A 177 3.09 -6.29 -20.96
N HIS A 178 1.77 -6.40 -20.75
CA HIS A 178 0.85 -7.03 -21.70
C HIS A 178 -0.42 -6.20 -22.00
N GLY A 179 -0.45 -4.93 -21.57
CA GLY A 179 -1.56 -4.03 -21.80
C GLY A 179 -2.67 -4.11 -20.74
N PRO A 180 -3.53 -3.08 -20.68
CA PRO A 180 -4.56 -2.96 -19.64
C PRO A 180 -5.64 -4.06 -19.71
N ASP A 181 -5.91 -4.63 -20.89
CA ASP A 181 -6.97 -5.64 -21.07
C ASP A 181 -6.64 -6.98 -20.39
N VAL A 182 -5.37 -7.40 -20.43
CA VAL A 182 -4.90 -8.61 -19.73
C VAL A 182 -4.98 -8.39 -18.23
N ALA A 183 -4.50 -7.25 -17.74
CA ALA A 183 -4.57 -6.91 -16.32
C ALA A 183 -6.02 -6.84 -15.81
N LEU A 184 -6.94 -6.28 -16.60
CA LEU A 184 -8.37 -6.27 -16.29
C LEU A 184 -8.97 -7.68 -16.26
N SER A 185 -8.57 -8.56 -17.18
CA SER A 185 -9.04 -9.94 -17.21
C SER A 185 -8.59 -10.71 -15.96
N VAL A 186 -7.32 -10.54 -15.55
CA VAL A 186 -6.79 -11.13 -14.32
C VAL A 186 -7.49 -10.59 -13.08
N ALA A 187 -7.66 -9.26 -12.96
CA ALA A 187 -8.34 -8.65 -11.82
C ALA A 187 -9.78 -9.16 -11.67
N LYS A 188 -10.53 -9.32 -12.78
CA LYS A 188 -11.87 -9.91 -12.78
C LYS A 188 -11.88 -11.35 -12.26
N ARG A 189 -10.86 -12.15 -12.60
CA ARG A 189 -10.75 -13.56 -12.16
C ARG A 189 -10.40 -13.67 -10.69
N LEU A 190 -9.54 -12.79 -10.20
CA LEU A 190 -9.18 -12.70 -8.78
C LEU A 190 -10.23 -11.96 -7.94
N VAL A 191 -11.27 -11.40 -8.57
CA VAL A 191 -12.35 -10.63 -7.92
C VAL A 191 -11.78 -9.45 -7.13
N VAL A 192 -10.80 -8.77 -7.72
CA VAL A 192 -10.18 -7.55 -7.18
C VAL A 192 -10.42 -6.38 -8.12
N PHE A 193 -10.36 -5.16 -7.58
CA PHE A 193 -10.41 -3.96 -8.41
C PHE A 193 -9.11 -3.81 -9.20
N THR A 194 -9.20 -3.43 -10.46
CA THR A 194 -8.02 -3.10 -11.29
C THR A 194 -7.33 -1.80 -10.88
N GLN A 195 -8.07 -0.89 -10.26
CA GLN A 195 -7.65 0.49 -10.07
C GLN A 195 -7.76 0.90 -8.61
N ARG A 196 -6.87 0.34 -7.79
CA ARG A 196 -6.31 1.14 -6.72
C ARG A 196 -5.05 1.82 -7.25
N SER A 197 -5.18 3.07 -7.67
CA SER A 197 -4.06 3.82 -8.25
C SER A 197 -2.98 4.07 -7.18
N GLY A 198 -1.70 4.06 -7.55
CA GLY A 198 -0.59 4.18 -6.58
C GLY A 198 -0.63 5.44 -5.70
N GLY A 199 -1.38 6.47 -6.11
CA GLY A 199 -1.66 7.69 -5.33
C GLY A 199 -2.82 7.58 -4.34
N GLN A 200 -3.53 6.46 -4.28
CA GLN A 200 -4.51 6.20 -3.23
C GLN A 200 -3.79 5.98 -1.89
N SER A 201 -4.45 6.39 -0.82
CA SER A 201 -3.96 6.22 0.55
C SER A 201 -3.93 4.73 0.89
N GLN A 202 -2.86 4.31 1.56
CA GLN A 202 -2.77 2.96 2.13
C GLN A 202 -3.88 2.70 3.16
N PHE A 203 -4.35 3.77 3.80
CA PHE A 203 -5.16 3.71 4.99
C PHE A 203 -6.36 4.63 4.86
N SER A 204 -7.56 4.06 4.81
CA SER A 204 -8.75 4.85 5.08
C SER A 204 -8.72 5.22 6.56
N PRO A 205 -8.84 6.50 6.97
CA PRO A 205 -8.72 6.96 8.36
C PRO A 205 -9.68 6.27 9.32
N PHE A 206 -10.62 5.46 8.82
CA PHE A 206 -11.62 4.73 9.58
C PHE A 206 -11.16 3.39 10.18
N LEU A 207 -9.90 2.97 9.98
CA LEU A 207 -9.40 1.67 10.46
C LEU A 207 -8.28 1.78 11.49
N THR A 208 -8.47 2.45 12.63
CA THR A 208 -7.41 2.46 13.67
C THR A 208 -7.14 1.02 14.14
N PRO A 209 -5.97 0.40 13.88
CA PRO A 209 -5.79 -1.05 14.04
C PRO A 209 -5.76 -1.53 15.50
N HIS A 210 -5.78 -0.60 16.45
CA HIS A 210 -5.59 -0.86 17.88
C HIS A 210 -6.68 -0.25 18.76
N ALA A 211 -7.77 0.21 18.15
CA ALA A 211 -8.92 0.69 18.90
C ALA A 211 -9.76 -0.52 19.32
N GLU A 212 -9.82 -0.80 20.62
CA GLU A 212 -10.85 -1.69 21.18
C GLU A 212 -12.22 -1.29 20.61
N PRO A 213 -13.11 -2.23 20.26
CA PRO A 213 -14.39 -1.92 19.61
C PRO A 213 -15.27 -0.92 20.39
N THR A 214 -15.04 -0.80 21.69
CA THR A 214 -15.74 0.10 22.62
C THR A 214 -14.99 1.39 22.92
N SER A 215 -13.80 1.58 22.36
CA SER A 215 -13.01 2.80 22.54
C SER A 215 -13.71 4.02 21.94
N ALA A 216 -13.38 5.21 22.47
CA ALA A 216 -13.90 6.47 21.94
C ALA A 216 -13.54 6.67 20.46
N VAL A 217 -12.37 6.16 20.04
CA VAL A 217 -11.93 6.23 18.64
C VAL A 217 -12.81 5.37 17.73
N ALA A 218 -13.05 4.10 18.08
CA ALA A 218 -13.87 3.20 17.27
C ALA A 218 -15.32 3.70 17.12
N LEU A 219 -15.92 4.17 18.22
CA LEU A 219 -17.28 4.72 18.21
C LEU A 219 -17.40 5.96 17.31
N VAL A 220 -16.43 6.87 17.39
CA VAL A 220 -16.40 8.06 16.55
C VAL A 220 -16.12 7.73 15.09
N GLN A 221 -15.27 6.74 14.79
CA GLN A 221 -15.04 6.28 13.42
C GLN A 221 -16.34 5.83 12.75
N LEU A 222 -17.11 4.97 13.42
CA LEU A 222 -18.41 4.51 12.93
C LEU A 222 -19.39 5.66 12.76
N TYR A 223 -19.46 6.57 13.74
CA TYR A 223 -20.38 7.70 13.69
C TYR A 223 -20.06 8.67 12.54
N VAL A 224 -18.79 9.03 12.36
CA VAL A 224 -18.36 9.93 11.28
C VAL A 224 -18.64 9.32 9.92
N LEU A 225 -18.40 8.02 9.72
CA LEU A 225 -18.72 7.31 8.48
C LEU A 225 -20.20 7.39 8.12
N ALA A 226 -21.07 7.19 9.10
CA ALA A 226 -22.51 7.22 8.89
C ALA A 226 -23.08 8.63 8.69
N ASN A 227 -22.36 9.68 9.14
CA ASN A 227 -22.88 11.06 9.22
C ASN A 227 -21.95 12.08 8.55
N LEU A 228 -21.20 11.66 7.52
CA LEU A 228 -20.09 12.43 6.96
C LEU A 228 -20.50 13.81 6.41
N ASN A 229 -21.74 13.93 5.92
CA ASN A 229 -22.34 15.15 5.40
C ASN A 229 -22.97 16.06 6.47
N GLY A 230 -23.05 15.59 7.72
CA GLY A 230 -23.62 16.33 8.85
C GLY A 230 -22.62 17.27 9.52
N ASP A 231 -23.13 18.06 10.46
CA ASP A 231 -22.31 18.80 11.40
C ASP A 231 -21.68 17.81 12.39
N LEU A 232 -20.37 17.64 12.29
CA LEU A 232 -19.56 16.75 13.11
C LEU A 232 -18.78 17.59 14.12
N THR A 233 -19.50 18.29 15.01
CA THR A 233 -18.86 19.13 16.02
C THR A 233 -18.23 18.28 17.12
N ILE A 234 -17.34 18.87 17.92
CA ILE A 234 -16.77 18.18 19.09
C ILE A 234 -17.87 17.67 20.04
N ALA A 235 -18.98 18.39 20.17
CA ALA A 235 -20.10 17.96 21.02
C ALA A 235 -20.78 16.71 20.45
N ASP A 236 -21.00 16.65 19.13
CA ASP A 236 -21.62 15.49 18.47
C ASP A 236 -20.74 14.25 18.57
N LEU A 237 -19.45 14.41 18.32
CA LEU A 237 -18.47 13.31 18.44
C LEU A 237 -18.34 12.83 19.89
N ALA A 238 -18.36 13.73 20.86
CA ALA A 238 -18.30 13.38 22.27
C ALA A 238 -19.57 12.64 22.72
N ASN A 239 -20.75 13.06 22.24
CA ASN A 239 -22.01 12.38 22.46
C ASN A 239 -22.01 10.96 21.87
N ALA A 240 -21.50 10.79 20.64
CA ALA A 240 -21.36 9.48 20.01
C ALA A 240 -20.44 8.53 20.80
N ALA A 241 -19.46 9.07 21.52
CA ALA A 241 -18.57 8.34 22.41
C ALA A 241 -19.08 8.21 23.86
N ASN A 242 -20.27 8.74 24.20
CA ASN A 242 -20.79 8.83 25.57
C ASN A 242 -19.83 9.55 26.55
N MET A 243 -19.21 10.63 26.11
CA MET A 243 -18.21 11.39 26.86
C MET A 243 -18.54 12.89 26.89
N SER A 244 -18.00 13.61 27.88
CA SER A 244 -17.97 15.07 27.83
C SER A 244 -16.98 15.57 26.78
N ALA A 245 -17.27 16.69 26.12
CA ALA A 245 -16.43 17.29 25.06
C ALA A 245 -14.94 17.44 25.45
N ARG A 246 -14.68 17.87 26.69
CA ARG A 246 -13.32 18.06 27.23
C ARG A 246 -12.59 16.73 27.42
N ASN A 247 -13.27 15.72 27.96
CA ASN A 247 -12.66 14.41 28.17
C ASN A 247 -12.44 13.70 26.82
N PHE A 248 -13.44 13.75 25.94
CA PHE A 248 -13.38 13.20 24.59
C PHE A 248 -12.17 13.72 23.82
N SER A 249 -12.03 15.05 23.69
CA SER A 249 -10.95 15.64 22.89
C SER A 249 -9.56 15.18 23.36
N ARG A 250 -9.37 15.08 24.68
CA ARG A 250 -8.12 14.63 25.29
C ARG A 250 -7.85 13.15 25.07
N VAL A 251 -8.85 12.29 25.27
CA VAL A 251 -8.73 10.83 25.09
C VAL A 251 -8.52 10.50 23.62
N PHE A 252 -9.35 11.06 22.75
CA PHE A 252 -9.26 10.86 21.31
C PHE A 252 -7.89 11.28 20.77
N ALA A 253 -7.40 12.48 21.12
CA ALA A 253 -6.08 12.92 20.67
C ALA A 253 -4.92 12.05 21.20
N LYS A 254 -5.05 11.51 22.41
CA LYS A 254 -4.05 10.61 23.00
C LYS A 254 -4.00 9.26 22.28
N GLU A 255 -5.17 8.71 21.95
CA GLU A 255 -5.33 7.39 21.32
C GLU A 255 -5.10 7.45 19.81
N ALA A 256 -5.79 8.35 19.11
CA ALA A 256 -5.72 8.50 17.64
C ALA A 256 -4.49 9.30 17.16
N LYS A 257 -3.73 9.92 18.08
CA LYS A 257 -2.56 10.78 17.78
C LYS A 257 -2.87 12.02 16.91
N ILE A 258 -4.15 12.31 16.68
CA ILE A 258 -4.64 13.47 15.93
C ILE A 258 -5.86 14.07 16.62
N THR A 259 -6.16 15.34 16.34
CA THR A 259 -7.35 15.98 16.90
C THR A 259 -8.63 15.44 16.26
N PRO A 260 -9.79 15.47 16.95
CA PRO A 260 -11.06 15.05 16.35
C PRO A 260 -11.44 15.85 15.09
N ALA A 261 -11.14 17.15 15.07
CA ALA A 261 -11.39 18.00 13.90
C ALA A 261 -10.52 17.59 12.70
N GLU A 262 -9.24 17.28 12.93
CA GLU A 262 -8.38 16.73 11.90
C GLU A 262 -8.86 15.37 11.40
N PHE A 263 -9.32 14.51 12.29
CA PHE A 263 -9.89 13.20 11.94
C PHE A 263 -11.09 13.35 10.98
N VAL A 264 -12.06 14.21 11.32
CA VAL A 264 -13.22 14.49 10.47
C VAL A 264 -12.78 15.05 9.11
N GLU A 265 -11.82 15.98 9.10
CA GLU A 265 -11.35 16.56 7.86
C GLU A 265 -10.70 15.52 6.93
N ARG A 266 -9.87 14.62 7.47
CA ARG A 266 -9.29 13.50 6.70
C ARG A 266 -10.39 12.59 6.14
N ALA A 267 -11.35 12.20 6.99
CA ALA A 267 -12.50 11.40 6.58
C ALA A 267 -13.28 12.03 5.41
N ARG A 268 -13.48 13.35 5.44
CA ARG A 268 -14.15 14.09 4.35
C ARG A 268 -13.31 14.13 3.07
N VAL A 269 -11.99 14.32 3.17
CA VAL A 269 -11.08 14.26 2.02
C VAL A 269 -11.13 12.89 1.36
N ASP A 270 -11.10 11.81 2.13
CA ASP A 270 -11.10 10.46 1.57
C ASP A 270 -12.41 10.09 0.91
N ALA A 271 -13.55 10.46 1.51
CA ALA A 271 -14.84 10.32 0.84
C ALA A 271 -14.92 11.12 -0.47
N ALA A 272 -14.35 12.33 -0.49
CA ALA A 272 -14.30 13.13 -1.70
C ALA A 272 -13.38 12.50 -2.76
N ARG A 273 -12.24 11.92 -2.40
CA ARG A 273 -11.37 11.19 -3.34
C ARG A 273 -12.13 10.05 -4.01
N VAL A 274 -12.79 9.20 -3.22
CA VAL A 274 -13.62 8.09 -3.73
C VAL A 274 -14.68 8.60 -4.71
N MET A 275 -15.36 9.69 -4.38
CA MET A 275 -16.41 10.26 -5.25
C MET A 275 -15.86 10.93 -6.52
N LEU A 276 -14.68 11.57 -6.43
CA LEU A 276 -13.99 12.16 -7.58
C LEU A 276 -13.49 11.10 -8.54
N GLU A 277 -13.09 9.93 -8.03
CA GLU A 277 -12.62 8.77 -8.82
C GLU A 277 -13.78 8.01 -9.46
N SER A 278 -14.86 7.78 -8.72
CA SER A 278 -15.98 6.91 -9.13
C SER A 278 -17.13 7.62 -9.86
N THR A 279 -17.16 8.97 -9.88
CA THR A 279 -18.28 9.73 -10.47
C THR A 279 -17.84 10.99 -11.22
N HIS A 280 -18.67 11.42 -12.17
CA HIS A 280 -18.56 12.74 -12.82
C HIS A 280 -19.38 13.84 -12.13
N ALA A 281 -19.80 13.64 -10.87
CA ALA A 281 -20.61 14.62 -10.15
C ALA A 281 -19.91 15.99 -10.11
N PRO A 282 -20.63 17.12 -10.25
CA PRO A 282 -20.02 18.45 -10.13
C PRO A 282 -19.28 18.63 -8.80
N LEU A 283 -18.16 19.35 -8.78
CA LEU A 283 -17.35 19.53 -7.55
C LEU A 283 -18.16 20.11 -6.38
N LYS A 284 -19.19 20.90 -6.67
CA LYS A 284 -20.12 21.42 -5.65
C LYS A 284 -20.94 20.31 -5.00
N THR A 285 -21.39 19.33 -5.78
CA THR A 285 -22.10 18.14 -5.29
C THR A 285 -21.19 17.27 -4.44
N VAL A 286 -19.95 17.04 -4.90
CA VAL A 286 -18.95 16.30 -4.13
C VAL A 286 -18.67 16.96 -2.79
N ALA A 287 -18.44 18.29 -2.80
CA ALA A 287 -18.21 19.05 -1.58
C ALA A 287 -19.37 18.87 -0.58
N TYR A 288 -20.62 19.02 -1.04
CA TYR A 288 -21.80 18.86 -0.21
C TYR A 288 -21.95 17.44 0.35
N GLN A 289 -21.87 16.41 -0.51
CA GLN A 289 -22.05 15.02 -0.08
C GLN A 289 -20.94 14.54 0.86
N CYS A 290 -19.74 15.09 0.75
CA CYS A 290 -18.62 14.81 1.63
C CYS A 290 -18.56 15.75 2.84
N GLY A 291 -19.59 16.58 3.09
CA GLY A 291 -19.68 17.43 4.29
C GLY A 291 -18.74 18.64 4.31
N PHE A 292 -18.18 19.04 3.17
CA PHE A 292 -17.50 20.33 3.08
C PHE A 292 -18.54 21.46 3.03
N ARG A 293 -18.27 22.55 3.75
CA ARG A 293 -19.10 23.78 3.71
C ARG A 293 -19.41 24.23 2.29
N ASP A 294 -18.41 24.20 1.41
CA ASP A 294 -18.52 24.61 0.01
C ASP A 294 -17.33 24.04 -0.80
N ALA A 295 -17.38 24.20 -2.12
CA ALA A 295 -16.33 23.73 -3.03
C ALA A 295 -14.98 24.45 -2.82
N GLN A 296 -14.99 25.70 -2.33
CA GLN A 296 -13.77 26.45 -2.04
C GLN A 296 -13.08 25.92 -0.77
N HIS A 297 -13.85 25.56 0.26
CA HIS A 297 -13.38 24.88 1.45
C HIS A 297 -12.78 23.52 1.08
N MET A 298 -13.47 22.71 0.27
CA MET A 298 -12.94 21.46 -0.26
C MET A 298 -11.61 21.68 -0.99
N ARG A 299 -11.53 22.68 -1.88
CA ARG A 299 -10.29 23.02 -2.60
C ARG A 299 -9.14 23.41 -1.66
N SER A 300 -9.42 24.23 -0.64
CA SER A 300 -8.42 24.64 0.35
C SER A 300 -7.88 23.46 1.15
N VAL A 301 -8.76 22.55 1.57
CA VAL A 301 -8.37 21.35 2.32
C VAL A 301 -7.55 20.40 1.44
N PHE A 302 -7.98 20.16 0.20
CA PHE A 302 -7.26 19.35 -0.78
C PHE A 302 -5.86 19.89 -1.06
N ASN A 303 -5.72 21.20 -1.31
CA ASN A 303 -4.41 21.81 -1.51
C ASN A 303 -3.49 21.65 -0.29
N ARG A 304 -4.03 21.85 0.92
CA ARG A 304 -3.26 21.72 2.16
C ARG A 304 -2.83 20.28 2.45
N ARG A 305 -3.69 19.30 2.14
CA ARG A 305 -3.47 17.88 2.51
C ARG A 305 -2.80 17.05 1.42
N LEU A 306 -3.13 17.30 0.16
CA LEU A 306 -2.73 16.48 -1.00
C LEU A 306 -1.84 17.25 -1.99
N GLY A 307 -1.63 18.55 -1.79
CA GLY A 307 -0.84 19.40 -2.70
C GLY A 307 -1.48 19.66 -4.07
N VAL A 308 -2.73 19.21 -4.29
CA VAL A 308 -3.46 19.33 -5.56
C VAL A 308 -4.88 19.81 -5.34
N THR A 309 -5.48 20.42 -6.36
CA THR A 309 -6.90 20.77 -6.35
C THR A 309 -7.80 19.54 -6.61
N PRO A 310 -9.07 19.55 -6.18
CA PRO A 310 -10.02 18.47 -6.49
C PRO A 310 -10.19 18.21 -7.99
N GLN A 311 -10.09 19.26 -8.81
CA GLN A 311 -10.16 19.14 -10.27
C GLN A 311 -8.92 18.46 -10.84
N GLN A 312 -7.72 18.84 -10.39
CA GLN A 312 -6.48 18.16 -10.79
C GLN A 312 -6.48 16.70 -10.33
N PHE A 313 -6.94 16.44 -9.11
CA PHE A 313 -7.11 15.08 -8.59
C PHE A 313 -8.02 14.28 -9.52
N ARG A 314 -9.22 14.80 -9.86
CA ARG A 314 -10.11 14.14 -10.81
C ARG A 314 -9.47 13.90 -12.19
N LEU A 315 -8.77 14.87 -12.75
CA LEU A 315 -8.14 14.70 -14.06
C LEU A 315 -7.07 13.60 -14.06
N ASN A 316 -6.39 13.41 -12.92
CA ASN A 316 -5.35 12.40 -12.77
C ASN A 316 -5.90 11.01 -12.42
N PHE A 317 -7.11 10.93 -11.86
CA PHE A 317 -7.62 9.70 -11.21
C PHE A 317 -9.07 9.32 -11.56
N ALA A 318 -9.81 10.10 -12.36
CA ALA A 318 -11.15 9.71 -12.80
C ALA A 318 -11.08 8.51 -13.76
N VAL A 319 -11.94 7.53 -13.51
CA VAL A 319 -12.14 6.43 -14.46
C VAL A 319 -12.69 7.01 -15.77
N MET A 320 -11.94 6.86 -16.87
CA MET A 320 -12.52 6.97 -18.21
C MET A 320 -13.40 5.73 -18.38
N VAL A 321 -14.71 5.88 -18.13
CA VAL A 321 -15.72 4.90 -18.52
C VAL A 321 -16.01 5.06 -20.01
#